data_AF-A0A8J8ED61-F1
#
_entry.id   AF-A0A8J8ED61-F1
#
_cell.length_a   1.000
_cell.length_b   1.000
_cell.length_c   1.000
_cell.angle_alpha   90.00
_cell.angle_beta   90.00
_cell.angle_gamma   90.00
#
_symmetry.space_group_name_H-M   'P 1'
#
loop_
_entity.id
_entity.type
_entity.pdbx_description
1 polymer ?
#
loop_
_entity_poly.entity_id
_entity_poly.type
_entity_poly.pdbx_seq_one_letter_code
_entity_poly.pdbx_strand_id
1 'polypeptide(L)'
;MITFSFFPQDGDRGFPVLVLGDGPVFISEDPVALDEFMSSLKALQSMDVLPKKLWGLKIRAEGEWVCLTLRGGREIQVTHKKLVETIRTSLQNMKAVLNSEPVQMEWLRFKLKPPSPEVLEMFGEPEGVMDEYEVQVYGSTYILEAFVNLEGYVEELKLLKAFVADGKLPPEGWRVKWDVNGEIKRLSSRGLKKPEDRGLLRELRRLKKLSAGAVPPFVRFTLSTYDPFEVLYAAKSGEDEFLLAFVLYSGVVIKVRRDVLLKAVDEAIRDAERELERVKLPGR
;
A
#
# COMPACT_ATOMS: atom_id res chain seq x y z
N MET A 1 -4.18 -14.19 -9.48
CA MET A 1 -4.63 -14.02 -8.08
C MET A 1 -5.61 -12.85 -8.06
N ILE A 2 -6.67 -12.95 -7.27
CA ILE A 2 -7.63 -11.87 -7.05
C ILE A 2 -7.78 -11.61 -5.56
N THR A 3 -8.06 -10.37 -5.17
CA THR A 3 -8.34 -9.99 -3.78
C THR A 3 -9.29 -8.80 -3.78
N PHE A 4 -10.35 -8.86 -2.98
CA PHE A 4 -11.19 -7.69 -2.73
C PHE A 4 -10.53 -6.80 -1.67
N SER A 5 -10.50 -5.50 -1.93
CA SER A 5 -9.96 -4.48 -1.05
C SER A 5 -10.83 -3.23 -1.08
N PHE A 6 -10.52 -2.28 -0.21
CA PHE A 6 -11.23 -1.01 -0.09
C PHE A 6 -10.21 0.13 -0.07
N PHE A 7 -10.42 1.15 -0.89
CA PHE A 7 -9.61 2.36 -0.93
C PHE A 7 -10.35 3.49 -0.20
N PRO A 8 -9.93 3.89 1.01
CA PRO A 8 -10.60 4.95 1.76
C PRO A 8 -10.51 6.29 1.03
N GLN A 9 -11.60 7.07 1.05
CA GLN A 9 -11.59 8.46 0.56
C GLN A 9 -11.79 9.44 1.72
N ASP A 10 -12.93 9.32 2.41
CA ASP A 10 -13.30 10.18 3.54
C ASP A 10 -14.17 9.44 4.55
N GLY A 11 -13.85 9.57 5.84
CA GLY A 11 -14.62 8.95 6.92
C GLY A 11 -14.68 7.42 6.80
N ASP A 12 -15.89 6.89 6.71
CA ASP A 12 -16.20 5.47 6.53
C ASP A 12 -16.52 5.10 5.07
N ARG A 13 -16.29 6.02 4.12
CA ARG A 13 -16.55 5.82 2.69
C ARG A 13 -15.27 5.64 1.89
N GLY A 14 -15.40 4.91 0.80
CA GLY A 14 -14.27 4.60 -0.08
C GLY A 14 -14.70 3.75 -1.26
N PHE A 15 -13.73 3.42 -2.11
CA PHE A 15 -13.99 2.69 -3.33
C PHE A 15 -13.69 1.20 -3.16
N PRO A 16 -14.61 0.30 -3.54
CA PRO A 16 -14.32 -1.11 -3.72
C PRO A 16 -13.26 -1.31 -4.81
N VAL A 17 -12.25 -2.11 -4.49
CA VAL A 17 -11.13 -2.42 -5.39
C VAL A 17 -11.00 -3.93 -5.53
N LEU A 18 -10.76 -4.40 -6.76
CA LEU A 18 -10.29 -5.75 -7.04
C LEU A 18 -8.80 -5.69 -7.37
N VAL A 19 -7.96 -6.26 -6.52
CA VAL A 19 -6.53 -6.36 -6.74
C VAL A 19 -6.23 -7.58 -7.60
N LEU A 20 -5.57 -7.35 -8.73
CA LEU A 20 -5.18 -8.35 -9.72
C LEU A 20 -3.66 -8.49 -9.78
N GLY A 21 -3.20 -9.52 -10.49
CA GLY A 21 -1.77 -9.77 -10.69
C GLY A 21 -1.03 -8.68 -11.47
N ASP A 22 -1.73 -7.75 -12.13
CA ASP A 22 -1.17 -6.63 -12.89
C ASP A 22 -1.51 -5.25 -12.29
N GLY A 23 -2.32 -5.21 -11.23
CA GLY A 23 -2.63 -3.99 -10.49
C GLY A 23 -4.02 -3.99 -9.84
N PRO A 24 -4.30 -2.97 -9.01
CA PRO A 24 -5.64 -2.69 -8.48
C PRO A 24 -6.58 -2.21 -9.59
N VAL A 25 -7.86 -2.57 -9.49
CA VAL A 25 -8.94 -2.07 -10.36
C VAL A 25 -10.10 -1.63 -9.50
N PHE A 26 -10.51 -0.37 -9.62
CA PHE A 26 -11.73 0.13 -8.99
C PHE A 26 -12.96 -0.54 -9.62
N ILE A 27 -13.79 -1.16 -8.79
CA ILE A 27 -15.00 -1.85 -9.23
C ILE A 27 -16.28 -1.09 -8.86
N SER A 28 -16.17 0.17 -8.42
CA SER A 28 -17.29 1.12 -8.29
C SER A 28 -16.93 2.46 -8.92
N GLU A 29 -17.94 3.20 -9.39
CA GLU A 29 -17.79 4.59 -9.88
C GLU A 29 -17.96 5.57 -8.73
N ASP A 30 -18.86 5.25 -7.81
CA ASP A 30 -19.13 6.03 -6.60
C ASP A 30 -18.52 5.37 -5.36
N PRO A 31 -18.08 6.16 -4.37
CA PRO A 31 -17.63 5.63 -3.09
C PRO A 31 -18.81 5.05 -2.30
N VAL A 32 -18.61 3.87 -1.72
CA VAL A 32 -19.61 3.14 -0.91
C VAL A 32 -19.21 3.18 0.56
N ALA A 33 -20.17 2.92 1.46
CA ALA A 33 -19.87 2.76 2.88
C ALA A 33 -19.08 1.48 3.12
N LEU A 34 -18.11 1.51 4.04
CA LEU A 34 -17.32 0.34 4.41
C LEU A 34 -18.19 -0.82 4.90
N ASP A 35 -19.23 -0.55 5.68
CA ASP A 35 -20.15 -1.58 6.17
C ASP A 35 -20.96 -2.22 5.03
N GLU A 36 -21.33 -1.46 4.01
CA GLU A 36 -21.96 -1.96 2.79
C GLU A 36 -21.00 -2.88 2.03
N PHE A 37 -19.74 -2.46 1.85
CA PHE A 37 -18.70 -3.26 1.24
C PHE A 37 -18.51 -4.60 1.96
N MET A 38 -18.32 -4.55 3.28
CA MET A 38 -18.11 -5.75 4.10
C MET A 38 -19.34 -6.67 4.10
N SER A 39 -20.55 -6.11 4.13
CA SER A 39 -21.80 -6.90 4.08
C SER A 39 -22.01 -7.56 2.74
N SER A 40 -21.71 -6.86 1.64
CA SER A 40 -21.80 -7.40 0.28
C SER A 40 -20.83 -8.55 0.05
N LEU A 41 -19.59 -8.44 0.55
CA LEU A 41 -18.63 -9.53 0.53
C LEU A 41 -19.07 -10.73 1.37
N LYS A 42 -19.61 -10.51 2.58
CA LYS A 42 -20.17 -11.60 3.40
C LYS A 42 -21.33 -12.30 2.70
N ALA A 43 -22.22 -11.56 2.05
CA ALA A 43 -23.31 -12.12 1.27
C ALA A 43 -22.77 -13.00 0.12
N LEU A 44 -21.79 -12.48 -0.64
CA LEU A 44 -21.13 -13.22 -1.71
C LEU A 44 -20.41 -14.49 -1.23
N GLN A 45 -19.86 -14.45 0.00
CA GLN A 45 -19.21 -15.62 0.63
C GLN A 45 -20.21 -16.72 1.00
N SER A 46 -21.40 -16.35 1.46
CA SER A 46 -22.41 -17.25 2.02
C SER A 46 -23.34 -17.91 0.99
N MET A 47 -23.28 -17.50 -0.28
CA MET A 47 -24.37 -17.73 -1.22
C MET A 47 -24.28 -19.03 -2.02
N ASP A 48 -25.41 -19.74 -2.06
CA ASP A 48 -25.74 -20.77 -3.06
C ASP A 48 -26.06 -20.15 -4.44
N VAL A 49 -26.51 -18.88 -4.49
CA VAL A 49 -26.85 -18.15 -5.72
C VAL A 49 -26.07 -16.84 -5.81
N LEU A 50 -25.16 -16.74 -6.79
CA LEU A 50 -24.34 -15.55 -7.01
C LEU A 50 -25.18 -14.38 -7.58
N PRO A 51 -25.02 -13.15 -7.07
CA PRO A 51 -25.66 -11.98 -7.65
C PRO A 51 -25.11 -11.75 -9.06
N LYS A 52 -25.96 -11.38 -10.03
CA LYS A 52 -25.52 -11.13 -11.42
C LYS A 52 -24.57 -9.93 -11.55
N LYS A 53 -24.62 -9.01 -10.58
CA LYS A 53 -23.84 -7.77 -10.56
C LYS A 53 -23.54 -7.37 -9.12
N LEU A 54 -22.33 -6.91 -8.87
CA LEU A 54 -21.87 -6.31 -7.61
C LEU A 54 -21.07 -5.05 -7.94
N TRP A 55 -21.66 -3.87 -7.67
CA TRP A 55 -21.16 -2.57 -8.15
C TRP A 55 -20.93 -2.60 -9.68
N GLY A 56 -19.74 -2.26 -10.16
CA GLY A 56 -19.32 -2.35 -11.56
C GLY A 56 -18.92 -3.77 -12.03
N LEU A 57 -18.88 -4.76 -11.15
CA LEU A 57 -18.49 -6.13 -11.45
C LEU A 57 -19.69 -6.96 -11.91
N LYS A 58 -19.65 -7.56 -13.09
CA LYS A 58 -20.62 -8.59 -13.49
C LYS A 58 -20.11 -9.96 -13.05
N ILE A 59 -21.01 -10.81 -12.55
CA ILE A 59 -20.66 -12.12 -12.02
C ILE A 59 -21.55 -13.15 -12.72
N ARG A 60 -20.93 -14.16 -13.33
CA ARG A 60 -21.62 -15.27 -14.01
C ARG A 60 -21.05 -16.59 -13.53
N ALA A 61 -21.92 -17.49 -13.08
CA ALA A 61 -21.55 -18.86 -12.76
C ALA A 61 -21.60 -19.72 -14.04
N GLU A 62 -20.56 -20.53 -14.26
CA GLU A 62 -20.40 -21.44 -15.39
C GLU A 62 -19.87 -22.78 -14.88
N GLY A 63 -20.78 -23.66 -14.43
CA GLY A 63 -20.39 -24.93 -13.80
C GLY A 63 -19.59 -24.70 -12.52
N GLU A 64 -18.34 -25.16 -12.49
CA GLU A 64 -17.43 -24.98 -11.34
C GLU A 64 -16.72 -23.61 -11.32
N TRP A 65 -16.90 -22.81 -12.37
CA TRP A 65 -16.23 -21.54 -12.55
C TRP A 65 -17.16 -20.37 -12.29
N VAL A 66 -16.56 -19.29 -11.81
CA VAL A 66 -17.17 -17.97 -11.70
C VAL A 66 -16.39 -17.03 -12.59
N CYS A 67 -17.06 -16.48 -13.58
CA CYS A 67 -16.53 -15.41 -14.43
C CYS A 67 -16.88 -14.05 -13.81
N LEU A 68 -15.85 -13.25 -13.56
CA LEU A 68 -15.93 -11.87 -13.09
C LEU A 68 -15.58 -10.95 -14.26
N THR A 69 -16.54 -10.19 -14.76
CA THR A 69 -16.32 -9.24 -15.87
C THR A 69 -16.22 -7.82 -15.31
N LEU A 70 -15.08 -7.18 -15.52
CA LEU A 70 -14.83 -5.78 -15.19
C LEU A 70 -15.57 -4.84 -16.15
N ARG A 71 -15.73 -3.57 -15.77
CA ARG A 71 -16.39 -2.56 -16.63
C ARG A 71 -15.74 -2.41 -18.01
N GLY A 72 -14.41 -2.55 -18.10
CA GLY A 72 -13.66 -2.53 -19.36
C GLY A 72 -13.77 -3.80 -20.21
N GLY A 73 -14.66 -4.74 -19.86
CA GLY A 73 -14.88 -5.99 -20.59
C GLY A 73 -13.88 -7.11 -20.29
N ARG A 74 -12.79 -6.82 -19.54
CA ARG A 74 -11.84 -7.84 -19.10
C ARG A 74 -12.54 -8.87 -18.21
N GLU A 75 -12.36 -10.14 -18.55
CA GLU A 75 -12.90 -11.28 -17.82
C GLU A 75 -11.82 -11.95 -16.96
N ILE A 76 -12.21 -12.37 -15.76
CA ILE A 76 -11.36 -13.13 -14.83
C ILE A 76 -12.15 -14.35 -14.41
N GLN A 77 -11.59 -15.53 -14.66
CA GLN A 77 -12.20 -16.80 -14.25
C GLN A 77 -11.52 -17.32 -12.98
N VAL A 78 -12.34 -17.72 -12.01
CA VAL A 78 -11.90 -18.36 -10.77
C VAL A 78 -12.84 -19.51 -10.43
N THR A 79 -12.37 -20.52 -9.72
CA THR A 79 -13.27 -21.56 -9.22
C THR A 79 -14.14 -21.01 -8.08
N HIS A 80 -15.34 -21.56 -7.89
CA HIS A 80 -16.20 -21.23 -6.75
C HIS A 80 -15.45 -21.32 -5.41
N LYS A 81 -14.69 -22.41 -5.21
CA LYS A 81 -13.86 -22.60 -4.01
C LYS A 81 -12.85 -21.47 -3.83
N LYS A 82 -12.12 -21.09 -4.89
CA LYS A 82 -11.11 -20.04 -4.81
C LYS A 82 -11.72 -18.65 -4.56
N LEU A 83 -12.91 -18.38 -5.12
CA LEU A 83 -13.63 -17.14 -4.86
C LEU A 83 -14.02 -17.01 -3.38
N VAL A 84 -14.62 -18.06 -2.80
CA VAL A 84 -15.01 -18.07 -1.39
C VAL A 84 -13.82 -17.92 -0.45
N GLU A 85 -12.71 -18.62 -0.74
CA GLU A 85 -11.45 -18.46 0.00
C GLU A 85 -10.92 -17.03 -0.10
N THR A 86 -10.90 -16.46 -1.31
CA THR A 86 -10.45 -15.08 -1.53
C THR A 86 -11.27 -14.09 -0.71
N ILE A 87 -12.60 -14.19 -0.76
CA ILE A 87 -13.50 -13.29 -0.03
C ILE A 87 -13.27 -13.43 1.48
N ARG A 88 -13.09 -14.66 1.98
CA ARG A 88 -12.77 -14.93 3.39
C ARG A 88 -11.50 -14.19 3.81
N THR A 89 -10.42 -14.35 3.05
CA THR A 89 -9.13 -13.71 3.32
C THR A 89 -9.25 -12.20 3.24
N SER A 90 -9.92 -11.65 2.22
CA SER A 90 -10.18 -10.21 2.10
C SER A 90 -10.92 -9.65 3.31
N LEU A 91 -11.98 -10.32 3.79
CA LEU A 91 -12.71 -9.90 4.99
C LEU A 91 -11.85 -9.96 6.26
N GLN A 92 -10.97 -10.96 6.39
CA GLN A 92 -10.04 -11.06 7.52
C GLN A 92 -9.00 -9.94 7.48
N ASN A 93 -8.40 -9.70 6.32
CA ASN A 93 -7.42 -8.65 6.13
C ASN A 93 -8.00 -7.25 6.41
N MET A 94 -9.21 -6.98 5.91
CA MET A 94 -9.91 -5.71 6.20
C MET A 94 -10.17 -5.51 7.69
N LYS A 95 -10.58 -6.57 8.41
CA LYS A 95 -10.75 -6.50 9.87
C LYS A 95 -9.43 -6.21 10.58
N ALA A 96 -8.34 -6.85 10.17
CA ALA A 96 -7.02 -6.59 10.74
C ALA A 96 -6.61 -5.12 10.54
N VAL A 97 -6.80 -4.57 9.33
CA VAL A 97 -6.54 -3.14 9.06
C VAL A 97 -7.36 -2.23 9.99
N LEU A 98 -8.66 -2.48 10.13
CA LEU A 98 -9.53 -1.67 10.99
C LEU A 98 -9.14 -1.74 12.47
N ASN A 99 -8.64 -2.89 12.91
CA ASN A 99 -8.15 -3.10 14.25
C ASN A 99 -6.70 -2.62 14.45
N SER A 100 -6.05 -2.10 13.40
CA SER A 100 -4.62 -1.75 13.40
C SER A 100 -3.71 -2.93 13.71
N GLU A 101 -4.11 -4.13 13.28
CA GLU A 101 -3.36 -5.37 13.37
C GLU A 101 -2.54 -5.62 12.10
N PRO A 102 -1.33 -6.20 12.20
CA PRO A 102 -0.53 -6.54 11.03
C PRO A 102 -1.20 -7.54 10.10
N VAL A 103 -1.26 -7.21 8.80
CA VAL A 103 -1.73 -8.10 7.75
C VAL A 103 -0.57 -8.90 7.17
N GLN A 104 -0.70 -10.23 7.11
CA GLN A 104 0.29 -11.07 6.44
C GLN A 104 0.18 -10.93 4.91
N MET A 105 1.27 -10.56 4.28
CA MET A 105 1.38 -10.41 2.83
C MET A 105 2.16 -11.58 2.24
N GLU A 106 1.49 -12.36 1.38
CA GLU A 106 2.12 -13.44 0.60
C GLU A 106 2.95 -12.88 -0.56
N TRP A 107 2.61 -11.68 -1.02
CA TRP A 107 3.28 -10.96 -2.09
C TRP A 107 3.14 -9.46 -1.86
N LEU A 108 4.08 -8.70 -2.41
CA LEU A 108 4.13 -7.25 -2.34
C LEU A 108 4.67 -6.71 -3.66
N ARG A 109 4.17 -5.57 -4.11
CA ARG A 109 4.70 -4.84 -5.26
C ARG A 109 4.75 -3.36 -4.99
N PHE A 110 5.78 -2.70 -5.48
CA PHE A 110 5.85 -1.26 -5.63
C PHE A 110 5.86 -0.98 -7.13
N LYS A 111 4.72 -0.57 -7.68
CA LYS A 111 4.56 -0.35 -9.11
C LYS A 111 4.67 1.14 -9.41
N LEU A 112 5.62 1.48 -10.28
CA LEU A 112 5.69 2.81 -10.87
C LEU A 112 4.62 2.93 -11.97
N LYS A 113 3.81 3.98 -11.90
CA LYS A 113 2.86 4.38 -12.92
C LYS A 113 3.31 5.71 -13.51
N PRO A 114 3.25 5.84 -14.85
CA PRO A 114 3.41 7.15 -15.47
C PRO A 114 2.28 8.08 -14.99
N PRO A 115 2.52 9.41 -14.95
CA PRO A 115 1.47 10.39 -14.69
C PRO A 115 0.24 10.16 -15.57
N SER A 116 -0.96 10.27 -14.99
CA SER A 116 -2.18 10.16 -15.79
C SER A 116 -2.33 11.37 -16.72
N PRO A 117 -3.06 11.26 -17.85
CA PRO A 117 -3.35 12.40 -18.72
C PRO A 117 -3.97 13.58 -17.97
N GLU A 118 -4.86 13.32 -17.01
CA GLU A 118 -5.48 14.36 -16.18
C GLU A 118 -4.47 15.09 -15.31
N VAL A 119 -3.47 14.37 -14.77
CA VAL A 119 -2.36 14.97 -14.03
C VAL A 119 -1.50 15.83 -14.97
N LEU A 120 -1.18 15.33 -16.17
CA LEU A 120 -0.43 16.09 -17.18
C LEU A 120 -1.18 17.35 -17.62
N GLU A 121 -2.51 17.28 -17.75
CA GLU A 121 -3.36 18.43 -18.08
C GLU A 121 -3.45 19.45 -16.94
N MET A 122 -3.49 18.99 -15.68
CA MET A 122 -3.57 19.86 -14.49
C MET A 122 -2.27 20.65 -14.25
N PHE A 123 -1.12 20.07 -14.55
CA PHE A 123 0.19 20.69 -14.34
C PHE A 123 0.77 21.35 -15.60
N GLY A 124 0.10 21.19 -16.76
CA GLY A 124 0.56 21.63 -18.09
C GLY A 124 1.64 20.69 -18.65
N GLU A 125 1.79 20.59 -19.98
CA GLU A 125 2.96 19.90 -20.55
C GLU A 125 4.22 20.68 -20.14
N PRO A 126 5.09 20.14 -19.27
CA PRO A 126 6.27 20.85 -18.86
C PRO A 126 7.31 20.66 -19.97
N GLU A 127 7.74 21.75 -20.60
CA GLU A 127 8.96 21.80 -21.44
C GLU A 127 10.26 21.52 -20.63
N GLY A 128 10.18 20.73 -19.55
CA GLY A 128 11.30 20.34 -18.72
C GLY A 128 10.83 19.66 -17.44
N VAL A 129 11.03 18.34 -17.36
CA VAL A 129 11.14 17.56 -16.11
C VAL A 129 9.85 17.50 -15.27
N MET A 130 9.04 16.47 -15.50
CA MET A 130 8.30 15.84 -14.39
C MET A 130 8.98 14.50 -14.08
N ASP A 131 9.95 14.52 -13.15
CA ASP A 131 10.46 13.33 -12.46
C ASP A 131 9.44 12.82 -11.41
N GLU A 132 8.15 13.11 -11.60
CA GLU A 132 7.08 12.81 -10.66
C GLU A 132 6.29 11.60 -11.15
N TYR A 133 6.24 10.55 -10.35
CA TYR A 133 5.58 9.29 -10.70
C TYR A 133 4.61 8.86 -9.61
N GLU A 134 3.51 8.23 -10.01
CA GLU A 134 2.61 7.59 -9.06
C GLU A 134 3.20 6.21 -8.71
N VAL A 135 3.44 5.95 -7.42
CA VAL A 135 3.80 4.62 -6.92
C VAL A 135 2.58 4.00 -6.27
N GLN A 136 2.29 2.77 -6.69
CA GLN A 136 1.30 1.93 -6.03
C GLN A 136 2.00 0.86 -5.22
N VAL A 137 1.73 0.82 -3.92
CA VAL A 137 2.11 -0.33 -3.11
C VAL A 137 0.89 -1.23 -2.96
N TYR A 138 1.03 -2.52 -3.28
CA TYR A 138 -0.13 -3.40 -3.17
C TYR A 138 0.27 -4.86 -2.95
N GLY A 139 -0.59 -5.56 -2.23
CA GLY A 139 -0.47 -6.99 -1.88
C GLY A 139 -1.85 -7.63 -1.70
N SER A 140 -1.96 -8.58 -0.79
CA SER A 140 -3.22 -9.22 -0.36
C SER A 140 -4.22 -8.27 0.33
N THR A 141 -3.85 -6.99 0.46
CA THR A 141 -4.71 -5.84 0.77
C THR A 141 -4.14 -4.66 -0.02
N TYR A 142 -4.98 -3.79 -0.56
CA TYR A 142 -4.51 -2.62 -1.30
C TYR A 142 -3.88 -1.60 -0.35
N ILE A 143 -2.67 -1.12 -0.63
CA ILE A 143 -1.96 -0.20 0.30
C ILE A 143 -1.20 0.87 -0.48
N LEU A 144 -1.89 1.97 -0.73
CA LEU A 144 -1.34 3.28 -1.07
C LEU A 144 -1.04 3.53 -2.55
N GLU A 145 -1.49 4.71 -2.97
CA GLU A 145 -1.09 5.47 -4.15
C GLU A 145 -0.41 6.74 -3.64
N ALA A 146 0.78 7.07 -4.14
CA ALA A 146 1.47 8.33 -3.81
C ALA A 146 2.34 8.82 -4.97
N PHE A 147 2.47 10.14 -5.09
CA PHE A 147 3.44 10.74 -6.01
C PHE A 147 4.82 10.77 -5.40
N VAL A 148 5.84 10.38 -6.16
CA VAL A 148 7.26 10.34 -5.74
C VAL A 148 8.15 11.10 -6.72
N ASN A 149 9.24 11.66 -6.20
CA ASN A 149 10.37 12.06 -7.04
C ASN A 149 11.17 10.82 -7.43
N LEU A 150 11.40 10.57 -8.72
CA LEU A 150 11.97 9.32 -9.22
C LEU A 150 13.40 9.06 -8.72
N GLU A 151 14.26 10.09 -8.72
CA GLU A 151 15.64 9.96 -8.25
C GLU A 151 15.68 9.67 -6.74
N GLY A 152 14.96 10.46 -5.95
CA GLY A 152 14.83 10.23 -4.50
C GLY A 152 14.17 8.89 -4.16
N TYR A 153 13.22 8.43 -4.97
CA TYR A 153 12.56 7.13 -4.81
C TYR A 153 13.56 5.97 -4.97
N VAL A 154 14.41 6.01 -6.00
CA VAL A 154 15.47 5.02 -6.20
C VAL A 154 16.45 4.99 -5.02
N GLU A 155 16.84 6.16 -4.50
CA GLU A 155 17.73 6.25 -3.33
C GLU A 155 17.09 5.65 -2.07
N GLU A 156 15.83 6.00 -1.77
CA GLU A 156 15.10 5.46 -0.62
C GLU A 156 14.89 3.94 -0.74
N LEU A 157 14.59 3.43 -1.93
CA LEU A 157 14.49 1.98 -2.17
C LEU A 157 15.83 1.27 -1.95
N LYS A 158 16.95 1.86 -2.38
CA LYS A 158 18.30 1.31 -2.15
C LYS A 158 18.64 1.27 -0.65
N LEU A 159 18.25 2.30 0.11
CA LEU A 159 18.39 2.30 1.56
C LEU A 159 17.52 1.22 2.22
N LEU A 160 16.26 1.09 1.78
CA LEU A 160 15.37 0.04 2.28
C LEU A 160 15.94 -1.35 1.97
N LYS A 161 16.43 -1.58 0.76
CA LYS A 161 17.09 -2.83 0.36
C LYS A 161 18.30 -3.13 1.26
N ALA A 162 19.19 -2.16 1.47
CA ALA A 162 20.37 -2.35 2.31
C ALA A 162 20.01 -2.69 3.76
N PHE A 163 18.94 -2.10 4.29
CA PHE A 163 18.43 -2.44 5.62
C PHE A 163 17.85 -3.87 5.67
N VAL A 164 17.03 -4.25 4.68
CA VAL A 164 16.36 -5.56 4.64
C VAL A 164 17.36 -6.69 4.32
N ALA A 165 18.31 -6.45 3.42
CA ALA A 165 19.33 -7.41 3.02
C ALA A 165 20.44 -7.53 4.07
N ASP A 166 21.01 -6.43 4.53
CA ASP A 166 22.27 -6.48 5.28
C ASP A 166 22.12 -5.98 6.72
N GLY A 167 20.93 -5.53 7.12
CA GLY A 167 20.73 -4.85 8.40
C GLY A 167 21.43 -3.49 8.47
N LYS A 168 21.85 -2.94 7.33
CA LYS A 168 22.58 -1.67 7.26
C LYS A 168 21.63 -0.52 7.60
N LEU A 169 21.97 0.24 8.63
CA LEU A 169 21.19 1.41 9.05
C LEU A 169 21.55 2.63 8.18
N PRO A 170 20.58 3.53 7.91
CA PRO A 170 20.87 4.78 7.24
C PRO A 170 21.80 5.66 8.11
N PRO A 171 22.67 6.47 7.48
CA PRO A 171 23.59 7.34 8.21
C PRO A 171 22.87 8.43 9.02
N GLU A 172 21.67 8.82 8.60
CA GLU A 172 20.89 9.84 9.30
C GLU A 172 20.20 9.26 10.54
N GLY A 173 20.86 9.37 11.69
CA GLY A 173 20.38 8.77 12.95
C GLY A 173 18.97 9.18 13.39
N TRP A 174 18.44 10.32 12.90
CA TRP A 174 17.06 10.73 13.17
C TRP A 174 16.01 9.79 12.55
N ARG A 175 16.38 9.02 11.51
CA ARG A 175 15.54 7.99 10.87
C ARG A 175 15.39 6.74 11.71
N VAL A 176 16.28 6.51 12.67
CA VAL A 176 16.37 5.25 13.43
C VAL A 176 15.73 5.41 14.81
N LYS A 177 14.70 4.61 15.10
CA LYS A 177 13.95 4.64 16.36
C LYS A 177 14.20 3.38 17.16
N TRP A 178 15.03 3.52 18.19
CA TRP A 178 15.32 2.45 19.16
C TRP A 178 14.27 2.40 20.28
N ASP A 179 13.77 3.56 20.73
CA ASP A 179 12.77 3.66 21.79
C ASP A 179 11.67 4.66 21.42
N VAL A 180 10.64 4.14 20.75
CA VAL A 180 9.44 4.91 20.38
C VAL A 180 8.73 5.46 21.61
N ASN A 181 8.71 4.73 22.74
CA ASN A 181 8.03 5.18 23.97
C ASN A 181 8.77 6.35 24.61
N GLY A 182 10.10 6.27 24.71
CA GLY A 182 10.95 7.34 25.21
C GLY A 182 10.84 8.59 24.35
N GLU A 183 10.80 8.46 23.02
CA GLU A 183 10.62 9.59 22.13
C GLU A 183 9.25 10.27 22.30
N ILE A 184 8.16 9.49 22.41
CA ILE A 184 6.82 10.02 22.70
C ILE A 184 6.81 10.77 24.03
N LYS A 185 7.43 10.22 25.08
CA LYS A 185 7.51 10.85 26.41
C LYS A 185 8.29 12.17 26.34
N ARG A 186 9.44 12.18 25.65
CA ARG A 186 10.31 13.35 25.45
C ARG A 186 9.61 14.47 24.67
N LEU A 187 8.87 14.14 23.62
CA LEU A 187 8.13 15.14 22.83
C LEU A 187 6.93 15.69 23.61
N SER A 188 6.21 14.84 24.32
CA SER A 188 5.06 15.26 25.13
C SER A 188 5.44 16.21 26.26
N SER A 189 6.65 16.11 26.82
CA SER A 189 7.12 16.99 27.92
C SER A 189 7.64 18.36 27.46
N ARG A 190 7.93 18.56 26.17
CA ARG A 190 8.52 19.82 25.63
C ARG A 190 7.49 20.91 25.32
N GLY A 191 6.21 20.69 25.62
CA GLY A 191 5.16 21.70 25.42
C GLY A 191 4.85 22.03 23.95
N LEU A 192 5.16 21.11 23.00
CA LEU A 192 4.70 21.03 21.60
C LEU A 192 4.42 22.36 20.87
N LYS A 193 5.27 23.36 21.04
CA LYS A 193 5.02 24.70 20.47
C LYS A 193 5.10 24.69 18.94
N LYS A 194 6.04 23.91 18.40
CA LYS A 194 6.33 23.79 16.97
C LYS A 194 5.39 22.79 16.27
N PRO A 195 4.82 23.12 15.09
CA PRO A 195 3.99 22.19 14.32
C PRO A 195 4.69 20.87 14.00
N GLU A 196 6.00 20.91 13.75
CA GLU A 196 6.81 19.74 13.41
C GLU A 196 6.88 18.74 14.57
N ASP A 197 7.01 19.24 15.81
CA ASP A 197 7.01 18.40 17.02
C ASP A 197 5.64 17.72 17.23
N ARG A 198 4.54 18.39 16.87
CA ARG A 198 3.18 17.82 16.92
C ARG A 198 2.99 16.75 15.85
N GLY A 199 3.47 17.02 14.63
CA GLY A 199 3.45 16.06 13.52
C GLY A 199 4.21 14.78 13.87
N LEU A 200 5.45 14.92 14.34
CA LEU A 200 6.28 13.79 14.75
C LEU A 200 5.66 13.02 15.93
N LEU A 201 5.06 13.70 16.91
CA LEU A 201 4.37 13.02 18.01
C LEU A 201 3.16 12.21 17.51
N ARG A 202 2.40 12.72 16.55
CA ARG A 202 1.27 12.00 15.93
C ARG A 202 1.77 10.77 15.17
N GLU A 203 2.83 10.94 14.39
CA GLU A 203 3.51 9.85 13.66
C GLU A 203 3.95 8.74 14.63
N LEU A 204 4.72 9.07 15.68
CA LEU A 204 5.22 8.07 16.64
C LEU A 204 4.12 7.39 17.45
N ARG A 205 3.05 8.10 17.83
CA ARG A 205 1.88 7.49 18.51
C ARG A 205 1.18 6.47 17.62
N ARG A 206 1.05 6.77 16.31
CA ARG A 206 0.47 5.84 15.34
C ARG A 206 1.41 4.66 15.09
N LEU A 207 2.70 4.91 14.91
CA LEU A 207 3.70 3.84 14.80
C LEU A 207 3.60 2.89 15.99
N LYS A 208 3.56 3.40 17.23
CA LYS A 208 3.40 2.57 18.43
C LYS A 208 2.15 1.67 18.38
N LYS A 209 1.03 2.17 17.85
CA LYS A 209 -0.21 1.39 17.71
C LYS A 209 -0.04 0.28 16.67
N LEU A 210 0.60 0.60 15.54
CA LEU A 210 0.77 -0.27 14.38
C LEU A 210 1.88 -1.30 14.57
N SER A 211 2.93 -0.98 15.33
CA SER A 211 4.15 -1.78 15.43
C SER A 211 4.07 -2.94 16.43
N ALA A 212 2.87 -3.42 16.76
CA ALA A 212 2.70 -4.52 17.71
C ALA A 212 3.40 -5.79 17.18
N GLY A 213 4.35 -6.31 17.95
CA GLY A 213 5.11 -7.52 17.61
C GLY A 213 6.36 -7.31 16.74
N ALA A 214 6.73 -6.07 16.40
CA ALA A 214 8.04 -5.77 15.81
C ALA A 214 9.09 -5.44 16.87
N VAL A 215 10.35 -5.73 16.53
CA VAL A 215 11.51 -5.46 17.40
C VAL A 215 12.28 -4.26 16.84
N PRO A 216 12.60 -3.24 17.66
CA PRO A 216 13.49 -2.14 17.25
C PRO A 216 14.84 -2.63 16.70
N PRO A 217 15.50 -1.85 15.83
CA PRO A 217 15.15 -0.48 15.46
C PRO A 217 14.03 -0.41 14.42
N PHE A 218 13.16 0.60 14.55
CA PHE A 218 12.29 1.02 13.45
C PHE A 218 13.04 2.04 12.59
N VAL A 219 13.18 1.74 11.30
CA VAL A 219 13.88 2.61 10.35
C VAL A 219 12.87 3.32 9.47
N ARG A 220 12.97 4.65 9.44
CA ARG A 220 12.06 5.55 8.72
C ARG A 220 12.53 5.77 7.27
N PHE A 221 11.60 5.59 6.34
CA PHE A 221 11.73 5.85 4.91
C PHE A 221 10.61 6.79 4.46
N THR A 222 10.93 7.68 3.52
CA THR A 222 9.95 8.60 2.91
C THR A 222 9.53 8.14 1.53
N LEU A 223 10.30 7.22 0.90
CA LEU A 223 10.14 6.85 -0.51
C LEU A 223 10.11 8.08 -1.45
N SER A 224 10.64 9.22 -0.97
CA SER A 224 10.59 10.52 -1.63
C SER A 224 9.18 10.95 -2.09
N THR A 225 8.15 10.63 -1.29
CA THR A 225 6.77 11.04 -1.59
C THR A 225 6.61 12.56 -1.47
N TYR A 226 5.96 13.18 -2.46
CA TYR A 226 5.54 14.59 -2.40
C TYR A 226 4.40 14.80 -1.42
N ASP A 227 3.61 13.75 -1.17
CA ASP A 227 2.69 13.74 -0.05
C ASP A 227 3.53 13.73 1.25
N PRO A 228 3.52 14.81 2.04
CA PRO A 228 4.25 14.87 3.30
C PRO A 228 3.66 13.91 4.36
N PHE A 229 2.62 13.15 3.99
CA PHE A 229 1.80 12.33 4.86
C PHE A 229 1.85 10.83 4.56
N GLU A 230 2.88 10.28 3.91
CA GLU A 230 3.14 8.84 4.01
C GLU A 230 4.57 8.55 4.45
N VAL A 231 4.70 7.85 5.57
CA VAL A 231 5.98 7.49 6.16
C VAL A 231 5.98 5.99 6.37
N LEU A 232 6.94 5.34 5.75
CA LEU A 232 7.17 3.92 5.90
C LEU A 232 8.17 3.69 7.03
N TYR A 233 7.76 2.94 8.05
CA TYR A 233 8.68 2.37 9.03
C TYR A 233 8.88 0.89 8.77
N ALA A 234 10.14 0.45 8.64
CA ALA A 234 10.49 -0.95 8.55
C ALA A 234 11.17 -1.42 9.84
N ALA A 235 10.83 -2.64 10.28
CA ALA A 235 11.49 -3.31 11.39
C ALA A 235 11.44 -4.83 11.21
N LYS A 236 12.34 -5.56 11.86
CA LYS A 236 12.24 -7.03 11.92
C LYS A 236 11.06 -7.42 12.82
N SER A 237 10.28 -8.41 12.42
CA SER A 237 9.08 -8.85 13.16
C SER A 237 9.01 -10.36 13.43
N GLY A 238 10.04 -11.11 13.05
CA GLY A 238 10.12 -12.55 13.23
C GLY A 238 11.41 -13.10 12.60
N GLU A 239 11.53 -14.42 12.57
CA GLU A 239 12.57 -15.08 11.78
C GLU A 239 12.26 -14.90 10.29
N ASP A 240 13.15 -14.22 9.57
CA ASP A 240 13.02 -13.93 8.14
C ASP A 240 11.78 -13.09 7.73
N GLU A 241 11.21 -12.31 8.66
CA GLU A 241 10.05 -11.44 8.40
C GLU A 241 10.32 -9.99 8.76
N PHE A 242 9.78 -9.10 7.92
CA PHE A 242 9.77 -7.67 8.13
C PHE A 242 8.35 -7.16 8.33
N LEU A 243 8.21 -6.23 9.27
CA LEU A 243 7.03 -5.42 9.44
C LEU A 243 7.25 -4.08 8.75
N LEU A 244 6.29 -3.69 7.93
CA LEU A 244 6.23 -2.41 7.24
C LEU A 244 4.99 -1.67 7.75
N ALA A 245 5.20 -0.56 8.46
CA ALA A 245 4.15 0.29 8.97
C ALA A 245 4.03 1.56 8.12
N PHE A 246 2.87 1.72 7.49
CA PHE A 246 2.48 2.88 6.68
C PHE A 246 1.63 3.79 7.58
N VAL A 247 2.30 4.75 8.22
CA VAL A 247 1.85 5.31 9.50
C VAL A 247 0.79 6.41 9.36
N LEU A 248 0.76 7.11 8.23
CA LEU A 248 0.08 8.40 8.16
C LEU A 248 -1.25 8.35 7.37
N TYR A 249 -1.24 8.04 6.08
CA TYR A 249 -2.48 8.03 5.29
C TYR A 249 -3.19 6.68 5.38
N SER A 250 -2.48 5.60 5.06
CA SER A 250 -3.11 4.28 5.03
C SER A 250 -3.42 3.74 6.44
N GLY A 251 -2.58 4.05 7.43
CA GLY A 251 -2.71 3.50 8.78
C GLY A 251 -2.62 1.97 8.80
N VAL A 252 -1.96 1.39 7.81
CA VAL A 252 -1.84 -0.06 7.63
C VAL A 252 -0.47 -0.52 8.11
N VAL A 253 -0.45 -1.71 8.69
CA VAL A 253 0.78 -2.44 8.97
C VAL A 253 0.72 -3.79 8.28
N ILE A 254 1.81 -4.16 7.62
CA ILE A 254 1.96 -5.46 6.97
C ILE A 254 3.15 -6.21 7.52
N LYS A 255 3.04 -7.53 7.51
CA LYS A 255 4.15 -8.45 7.69
C LYS A 255 4.41 -9.14 6.36
N VAL A 256 5.67 -9.20 5.99
CA VAL A 256 6.09 -9.78 4.71
C VAL A 256 7.40 -10.53 4.94
N ARG A 257 7.52 -11.69 4.29
CA ARG A 257 8.78 -12.44 4.30
C ARG A 257 9.88 -11.63 3.61
N ARG A 258 11.11 -11.76 4.10
CA ARG A 258 12.26 -11.00 3.62
C ARG A 258 12.52 -11.23 2.13
N ASP A 259 12.42 -12.47 1.66
CA ASP A 259 12.58 -12.82 0.24
C ASP A 259 11.53 -12.13 -0.65
N VAL A 260 10.28 -12.09 -0.21
CA VAL A 260 9.18 -11.39 -0.88
C VAL A 260 9.44 -9.89 -0.92
N LEU A 261 9.86 -9.29 0.19
CA LEU A 261 10.16 -7.86 0.26
C LEU A 261 11.35 -7.46 -0.61
N LEU A 262 12.46 -8.22 -0.55
CA LEU A 262 13.64 -7.96 -1.36
C LEU A 262 13.32 -8.04 -2.85
N LYS A 263 12.56 -9.07 -3.27
CA LYS A 263 12.12 -9.20 -4.64
C LYS A 263 11.28 -7.99 -5.09
N ALA A 264 10.33 -7.55 -4.27
CA ALA A 264 9.49 -6.40 -4.58
C ALA A 264 10.30 -5.10 -4.72
N VAL A 265 11.29 -4.89 -3.83
CA VAL A 265 12.18 -3.73 -3.87
C VAL A 265 13.12 -3.78 -5.07
N ASP A 266 13.66 -4.97 -5.41
CA ASP A 266 14.54 -5.14 -6.58
C ASP A 266 13.81 -4.87 -7.90
N GLU A 267 12.56 -5.36 -8.02
CA GLU A 267 11.72 -5.06 -9.17
C GLU A 267 11.46 -3.55 -9.27
N ALA A 268 11.15 -2.90 -8.15
CA ALA A 268 10.88 -1.46 -8.10
C ALA A 268 12.10 -0.60 -8.45
N ILE A 269 13.29 -0.94 -7.92
CA ILE A 269 14.54 -0.24 -8.26
C ILE A 269 14.81 -0.36 -9.76
N ARG A 270 14.72 -1.57 -10.32
CA ARG A 270 14.99 -1.80 -11.74
C ARG A 270 14.03 -1.03 -12.64
N ASP A 271 12.75 -1.01 -12.29
CA ASP A 271 11.72 -0.31 -13.07
C ASP A 271 11.92 1.21 -12.99
N ALA A 272 12.23 1.75 -11.80
CA ALA A 272 12.51 3.16 -11.61
C ALA A 272 13.82 3.62 -12.26
N GLU A 273 14.89 2.82 -12.21
CA GLU A 273 16.16 3.12 -12.89
C GLU A 273 15.99 3.15 -14.42
N ARG A 274 15.25 2.20 -14.99
CA ARG A 274 14.94 2.19 -16.43
C ARG A 274 14.20 3.46 -16.84
N GLU A 275 13.27 3.90 -16.01
CA GLU A 275 12.50 5.10 -16.29
C GLU A 275 13.34 6.37 -16.14
N LEU A 276 14.25 6.40 -15.17
CA LEU A 276 15.18 7.50 -14.99
C LEU A 276 16.13 7.63 -16.19
N GLU A 277 16.60 6.50 -16.73
CA GLU A 277 17.37 6.47 -17.99
C GLU A 277 16.54 7.03 -19.15
N ARG A 278 15.26 6.64 -19.26
CA ARG A 278 14.35 7.12 -20.31
C ARG A 278 14.18 8.64 -20.27
N VAL A 279 14.01 9.23 -19.09
CA VAL A 279 13.80 10.68 -18.91
C VAL A 279 15.11 11.47 -19.11
N LYS A 280 16.27 10.91 -18.77
CA LYS A 280 17.58 11.58 -18.91
C LYS A 280 18.14 11.55 -20.35
N LEU A 281 17.52 10.86 -21.30
CA LEU A 281 17.96 10.84 -22.70
C LEU A 281 17.66 12.20 -23.40
N PRO A 282 18.68 12.93 -23.89
CA PRO A 282 18.46 14.20 -24.58
C PRO A 282 17.80 13.97 -25.94
N GLY A 283 16.71 14.70 -26.24
CA GLY A 283 16.12 14.78 -27.58
C GLY A 283 14.64 14.45 -27.72
N ARG A 284 13.80 14.81 -26.74
CA ARG A 284 12.36 15.06 -26.98
C ARG A 284 12.04 16.48 -26.59
#